data_AF-A0A6N8HDB5-F1
#
_entry.id   AF-A0A6N8HDB5-F1
#
_cell.length_a   1.000
_cell.length_b   1.000
_cell.length_c   1.000
_cell.angle_alpha   90.00
_cell.angle_beta   90.00
_cell.angle_gamma   90.00
#
_symmetry.space_group_name_H-M   'P 1'
#
loop_
_entity.id
_entity.type
_entity.pdbx_description
1 polymer ?
#
loop_
_entity_poly.entity_id
_entity_poly.type
_entity_poly.pdbx_seq_one_letter_code
_entity_poly.pdbx_strand_id
1 'polypeptide(L)' 'MDFLLEIVFEVIIGFLLVYPGALLRWLFFGRKQKFDNYVQKGDVYNFIISFCLIAGLGFFCATIF' A
#
# COMPACT_ATOMS: atom_id res chain seq x y z
N MET A 1 -5.11 26.51 6.22
CA MET A 1 -5.80 25.26 6.61
C MET A 1 -5.36 24.14 5.66
N ASP A 2 -4.09 24.15 5.25
CA ASP A 2 -3.69 23.51 3.99
C ASP A 2 -2.55 22.49 4.19
N PHE A 3 -1.51 22.86 4.96
CA PHE A 3 -0.36 21.98 5.20
C PHE A 3 -0.68 20.71 6.01
N LEU A 4 -1.52 20.83 7.05
CA LEU A 4 -1.93 19.66 7.85
C LEU A 4 -2.78 18.68 7.02
N LEU A 5 -3.67 19.21 6.17
CA LEU A 5 -4.50 18.39 5.30
C LEU A 5 -3.66 17.67 4.24
N GLU A 6 -2.67 18.34 3.67
CA GLU A 6 -1.73 17.76 2.70
C GLU A 6 -0.93 16.60 3.30
N ILE A 7 -0.37 16.78 4.50
CA ILE A 7 0.33 15.71 5.22
C ILE A 7 -0.60 14.53 5.49
N VAL A 8 -1.81 14.80 5.98
CA VAL A 8 -2.79 13.75 6.28
C VAL A 8 -3.15 12.97 5.00
N PHE A 9 -3.37 13.66 3.89
CA PHE A 9 -3.63 13.00 2.61
C PHE A 9 -2.44 12.17 2.13
N GLU A 10 -1.22 12.68 2.22
CA GLU A 10 -0.03 11.95 1.81
C GLU A 10 0.19 10.69 2.65
N VAL A 11 -0.05 10.78 3.97
CA VAL A 11 0.02 9.64 4.89
C VAL A 11 -1.06 8.60 4.56
N ILE A 12 -2.31 9.02 4.34
CA ILE A 12 -3.40 8.11 4.00
C ILE A 12 -3.14 7.41 2.67
N ILE A 13 -2.77 8.17 1.63
CA ILE A 13 -2.49 7.62 0.29
C ILE A 13 -1.30 6.67 0.36
N GLY A 14 -0.23 7.04 1.06
CA GLY A 14 0.93 6.17 1.25
C GLY A 14 0.52 4.87 1.96
N PHE A 15 -0.19 4.98 3.08
CA PHE A 15 -0.59 3.84 3.90
C PHE A 15 -1.55 2.89 3.18
N LEU A 16 -2.45 3.41 2.35
CA LEU A 16 -3.41 2.58 1.61
C LEU A 16 -2.83 2.04 0.31
N LEU A 17 -2.08 2.84 -0.44
CA LEU A 17 -1.73 2.51 -1.83
C LEU A 17 -0.29 2.08 -2.02
N VAL A 18 0.61 2.28 -1.05
CA VAL A 18 2.04 1.96 -1.20
C VAL A 18 2.51 0.92 -0.20
N TYR A 19 2.26 1.14 1.09
CA TYR A 19 2.75 0.27 2.16
C TYR A 19 2.26 -1.19 2.08
N PRO A 20 0.98 -1.49 1.75
CA PRO A 20 0.48 -2.87 1.73
C PRO A 20 1.16 -3.70 0.64
N GLY A 21 1.31 -3.13 -0.55
CA GLY A 21 1.98 -3.76 -1.68
C GLY A 21 3.48 -3.94 -1.44
N ALA A 22 4.14 -2.91 -0.87
CA ALA A 22 5.52 -3.01 -0.45
C ALA A 22 5.73 -4.12 0.59
N LEU A 23 4.81 -4.24 1.56
CA LEU A 23 4.86 -5.26 2.60
C LEU A 23 4.70 -6.66 2.02
N LEU A 24 3.68 -6.88 1.18
CA LEU A 24 3.49 -8.17 0.53
C LEU A 24 4.70 -8.54 -0.31
N ARG A 25 5.19 -7.63 -1.13
CA ARG A 25 6.37 -7.87 -1.97
C ARG A 25 7.60 -8.20 -1.11
N TRP A 26 7.81 -7.48 -0.01
CA TRP A 26 8.90 -7.77 0.92
C TRP A 26 8.78 -9.16 1.57
N LEU A 27 7.56 -9.57 1.96
CA LEU A 27 7.28 -10.88 2.54
C LEU A 27 7.50 -12.02 1.53
N PHE A 28 7.00 -11.88 0.31
CA PHE A 28 7.05 -12.92 -0.73
C PHE A 28 8.45 -13.10 -1.34
N PHE A 29 9.21 -12.02 -1.53
CA PHE A 29 10.55 -12.09 -2.11
C PHE A 29 11.65 -12.37 -1.07
N GLY A 30 11.26 -12.86 0.12
CA GLY A 30 12.16 -13.46 1.09
C GLY A 30 12.97 -12.46 1.90
N ARG A 31 12.50 -11.21 2.05
CA ARG A 31 13.16 -10.18 2.88
C ARG A 31 14.64 -10.00 2.54
N LYS A 32 15.02 -10.23 1.27
CA LYS A 32 16.42 -10.18 0.80
C LYS A 32 17.06 -8.80 1.01
N GLN A 33 16.23 -7.76 1.14
CA GLN A 33 16.66 -6.40 1.40
C GLN A 33 15.80 -5.76 2.50
N LYS A 34 16.28 -4.65 3.06
CA LYS A 34 15.55 -3.86 4.05
C LYS A 34 14.20 -3.41 3.48
N PHE A 35 13.19 -3.34 4.33
CA PHE A 35 11.84 -2.92 3.94
C PHE A 35 11.84 -1.57 3.22
N ASP A 36 12.66 -0.61 3.66
CA ASP A 36 12.79 0.72 3.03
C ASP A 36 13.11 0.65 1.52
N ASN A 37 13.84 -0.38 1.07
CA ASN A 37 14.12 -0.57 -0.37
C ASN A 37 12.86 -0.94 -1.17
N TYR A 38 11.83 -1.45 -0.50
CA TYR A 38 10.54 -1.79 -1.08
C TYR A 38 9.55 -0.62 -0.96
N VAL A 39 9.80 0.41 -0.14
CA VAL A 39 8.93 1.60 0.01
C VAL A 39 9.42 2.73 -0.90
N GLN A 40 9.88 2.42 -2.11
CA GLN A 40 10.24 3.45 -3.08
C GLN A 40 8.97 4.18 -3.55
N LYS A 41 8.90 5.49 -3.29
CA LYS A 41 7.84 6.36 -3.81
C LYS A 41 7.86 6.29 -5.34
N GLY A 42 6.73 5.95 -5.95
CA GLY A 42 6.59 5.80 -7.40
C GLY A 42 6.72 4.37 -7.95
N ASP A 43 6.93 3.37 -7.09
CA ASP A 43 6.94 1.97 -7.54
C ASP A 43 5.50 1.50 -7.87
N VAL A 44 5.23 1.41 -9.18
CA VAL A 44 3.93 1.01 -9.74
C VAL A 44 3.51 -0.39 -9.27
N TYR A 45 4.45 -1.28 -8.97
CA TYR A 45 4.12 -2.64 -8.50
C TYR A 45 3.48 -2.60 -7.12
N ASN A 46 3.96 -1.74 -6.22
CA ASN A 46 3.37 -1.60 -4.88
C ASN A 46 1.96 -1.03 -4.97
N PHE A 47 1.72 -0.09 -5.88
CA PHE A 47 0.39 0.44 -6.16
C PHE A 47 -0.58 -0.65 -6.63
N ILE A 48 -0.18 -1.42 -7.66
CA ILE A 48 -1.01 -2.49 -8.21
C ILE A 48 -1.34 -3.53 -7.14
N ILE A 49 -0.34 -3.99 -6.37
CA ILE A 49 -0.55 -5.00 -5.33
C ILE A 49 -1.47 -4.46 -4.23
N SER A 50 -1.26 -3.22 -3.76
CA SER A 50 -2.12 -2.61 -2.74
C SER A 50 -3.56 -2.45 -3.25
N PHE A 51 -3.73 -2.00 -4.50
CA PHE A 51 -5.04 -1.86 -5.12
C PHE A 51 -5.78 -3.20 -5.23
N CYS A 52 -5.10 -4.25 -5.70
CA CYS A 52 -5.68 -5.60 -5.77
C CYS A 52 -6.08 -6.11 -4.38
N LEU A 53 -5.27 -5.84 -3.35
CA LEU A 53 -5.57 -6.25 -1.98
C LEU A 53 -6.81 -5.53 -1.43
N ILE A 54 -6.89 -4.21 -1.61
CA ILE A 54 -8.04 -3.41 -1.18
C ILE A 54 -9.31 -3.83 -1.93
N ALA A 55 -9.24 -3.99 -3.25
CA ALA A 55 -10.37 -4.44 -4.06
C ALA A 55 -10.85 -5.83 -3.67
N GLY A 56 -9.91 -6.76 -3.42
CA GLY A 56 -10.23 -8.11 -2.95
C GLY A 56 -10.90 -8.12 -1.57
N LEU A 57 -10.38 -7.33 -0.63
CA LEU A 57 -11.00 -7.15 0.69
C LEU A 57 -12.39 -6.50 0.59
N GLY A 58 -12.55 -5.48 -0.24
CA GLY A 58 -13.83 -4.83 -0.48
C GLY A 58 -14.88 -5.79 -1.05
N PHE A 59 -14.49 -6.60 -2.04
CA PHE A 59 -15.35 -7.63 -2.61
C PHE A 59 -15.71 -8.71 -1.58
N PHE A 60 -14.74 -9.19 -0.79
CA PHE A 60 -14.97 -10.16 0.27
C PHE A 60 -15.94 -9.64 1.33
N CYS A 61 -15.75 -8.40 1.81
CA CYS A 61 -16.66 -7.77 2.76
C CYS A 61 -18.07 -7.64 2.19
N ALA A 62 -18.21 -7.24 0.92
CA ALA A 62 -19.50 -7.05 0.27
C ALA A 62 -20.25 -8.36 -0.07
N THR A 63 -19.57 -9.51 0.00
CA THR A 63 -20.16 -10.81 -0.35
C THR A 63 -20.43 -11.69 0.87
N ILE A 64 -19.78 -11.43 2.00
CA ILE A 64 -19.92 -12.19 3.24
C ILE A 64 -20.86 -11.52 4.25
N PHE A 65 -21.01 -10.20 4.18
CA PHE A 65 -22.07 -9.46 4.87
C PHE A 65 -23.28 -9.27 3.95
#